data_AF-A0A151PIT7-F1
#
_entry.id   AF-A0A151PIT7-F1
#
_cell.length_a   1.000
_cell.length_b   1.000
_cell.length_c   1.000
_cell.angle_alpha   90.00
_cell.angle_beta   90.00
_cell.angle_gamma   90.00
#
_symmetry.space_group_name_H-M   'P 1'
#
loop_
_entity.id
_entity.type
_entity.pdbx_description
1 polymer ?
#
loop_
_entity_poly.entity_id
_entity_poly.type
_entity_poly.pdbx_seq_one_letter_code
_entity_poly.pdbx_strand_id
1 'polypeptide(L)'
;MCCSKNWGLGKLKVTIQHSYGLWGDTFTQTDGYIKVFYSGRWMQASTVNNNNNHPVWNTRLVSGARIVPVGSKPRVQVWDDDSWKSDNLLGTCDEPVVAGASQQKTCYLKHG
;
A
#
# COMPACT_ATOMS: atom_id res chain seq x y z
N MET A 1 -18.29 6.94 -30.14
CA MET A 1 -16.84 7.02 -29.85
C MET A 1 -16.66 7.26 -28.36
N CYS A 2 -15.79 6.47 -27.70
CA CYS A 2 -15.45 6.65 -26.28
C CYS A 2 -14.13 7.42 -26.17
N CYS A 3 -14.19 8.75 -26.10
CA CYS A 3 -13.02 9.59 -25.86
C CYS A 3 -13.03 10.11 -24.42
N SER A 4 -11.88 10.09 -23.76
CA SER A 4 -11.74 10.68 -22.43
C SER A 4 -12.01 12.18 -22.48
N LYS A 5 -12.79 12.72 -21.54
CA LYS A 5 -13.02 14.17 -21.43
C LYS A 5 -11.81 14.93 -20.87
N ASN A 6 -10.93 14.24 -20.15
CA ASN A 6 -9.76 14.82 -19.49
C ASN A 6 -8.47 14.12 -19.91
N TRP A 7 -7.40 14.89 -20.04
CA TRP A 7 -6.06 14.36 -20.29
C TRP A 7 -5.50 13.74 -19.01
N GLY A 8 -4.63 12.74 -19.17
CA GLY A 8 -3.95 12.09 -18.04
C GLY A 8 -4.86 11.24 -17.16
N LEU A 9 -6.06 10.84 -17.59
CA LEU A 9 -6.86 9.87 -16.82
C LEU A 9 -6.20 8.49 -16.84
N GLY A 10 -5.99 7.93 -15.65
CA GLY A 10 -5.42 6.61 -15.45
C GLY A 10 -5.98 5.93 -14.21
N LYS A 11 -5.76 4.62 -14.12
CA LYS A 11 -6.05 3.81 -12.93
C LYS A 11 -4.74 3.24 -12.42
N LEU A 12 -4.45 3.44 -11.14
CA LEU A 12 -3.38 2.74 -10.45
C LEU A 12 -3.89 1.36 -10.05
N LYS A 13 -3.12 0.33 -10.36
CA LYS A 13 -3.35 -1.03 -9.86
C LYS A 13 -2.13 -1.42 -9.03
N VAL A 14 -2.35 -1.67 -7.75
CA VAL A 14 -1.30 -2.11 -6.83
C VAL A 14 -1.63 -3.53 -6.40
N THR A 15 -0.69 -4.45 -6.61
CA THR A 15 -0.78 -5.80 -6.10
C THR A 15 0.21 -5.91 -4.95
N ILE A 16 -0.29 -6.22 -3.76
CA ILE A 16 0.54 -6.42 -2.57
C ILE A 16 0.62 -7.91 -2.31
N GLN A 17 1.82 -8.46 -2.38
CA GLN A 17 2.06 -9.89 -2.21
C GLN A 17 2.26 -10.23 -0.73
N HIS A 18 3.40 -9.85 -0.18
CA HIS A 18 3.81 -10.20 1.18
C HIS A 18 4.80 -9.16 1.73
N SER A 19 5.08 -9.26 3.02
CA SER A 19 6.22 -8.62 3.67
C SER A 19 6.99 -9.65 4.49
N TYR A 20 8.15 -9.26 4.99
CA TYR A 20 9.01 -10.15 5.75
C TYR A 20 9.69 -9.38 6.88
N GLY A 21 9.59 -9.86 8.12
CA GLY A 21 10.31 -9.29 9.25
C GLY A 21 9.69 -7.99 9.79
N LEU A 22 8.39 -7.78 9.57
CA LEU A 22 7.68 -6.70 10.22
C LEU A 22 7.73 -6.88 11.74
N TRP A 23 7.93 -5.77 12.44
CA TRP A 23 7.92 -5.77 13.89
C TRP A 23 7.49 -4.40 14.40
N GLY A 24 6.32 -4.34 15.03
CA GLY A 24 5.81 -3.15 15.72
C GLY A 24 5.81 -3.32 17.24
N ASP A 25 5.15 -4.36 17.70
CA ASP A 25 4.88 -4.57 19.12
C ASP A 25 6.07 -5.13 19.90
N THR A 26 6.32 -4.57 21.09
CA THR A 26 7.36 -5.06 22.01
C THR A 26 6.98 -6.34 22.75
N PHE A 27 5.70 -6.71 22.79
CA PHE A 27 5.18 -7.83 23.59
C PHE A 27 4.35 -8.84 22.79
N THR A 28 3.79 -8.43 21.65
CA THR A 28 2.95 -9.23 20.76
C THR A 28 3.56 -9.29 19.36
N GLN A 29 2.98 -10.11 18.49
CA GLN A 29 3.41 -10.18 17.09
C GLN A 29 2.50 -9.27 16.26
N THR A 30 2.94 -8.87 15.07
CA THR A 30 2.25 -7.85 14.26
C THR A 30 0.98 -8.38 13.56
N ASP A 31 -0.08 -7.58 13.59
CA ASP A 31 -1.32 -7.73 12.82
C ASP A 31 -1.33 -6.69 11.67
N GLY A 32 -0.66 -7.05 10.57
CA GLY A 32 -0.30 -6.11 9.52
C GLY A 32 -1.43 -5.75 8.55
N TYR A 33 -1.61 -4.47 8.28
CA TYR A 33 -2.42 -3.96 7.15
C TYR A 33 -1.73 -2.84 6.39
N ILE A 34 -2.26 -2.50 5.21
CA ILE A 34 -1.62 -1.55 4.29
C ILE A 34 -2.59 -0.47 3.83
N LYS A 35 -2.13 0.78 3.85
CA LYS A 35 -2.78 1.93 3.20
C LYS A 35 -1.95 2.39 2.01
N VAL A 36 -2.58 2.51 0.86
CA VAL A 36 -1.98 3.08 -0.36
C VAL A 36 -2.64 4.42 -0.66
N PHE A 37 -1.89 5.50 -0.56
CA PHE A 37 -2.32 6.86 -0.89
C PHE A 37 -1.91 7.21 -2.32
N TYR A 38 -2.88 7.69 -3.08
CA TYR A 38 -2.69 8.07 -4.47
C TYR A 38 -3.70 9.12 -4.90
N SER A 39 -3.20 10.22 -5.49
CA SER A 39 -4.03 11.30 -6.04
C SER A 39 -5.09 11.84 -5.06
N GLY A 40 -4.71 12.06 -3.79
CA GLY A 40 -5.60 12.60 -2.75
C GLY A 40 -6.64 11.63 -2.21
N ARG A 41 -6.58 10.34 -2.57
CA ARG A 41 -7.40 9.28 -1.95
C ARG A 41 -6.50 8.17 -1.42
N TRP A 42 -7.07 7.29 -0.62
CA TRP A 42 -6.40 6.08 -0.17
C TRP A 42 -7.23 4.84 -0.46
N MET A 43 -6.54 3.70 -0.52
CA MET A 43 -7.09 2.36 -0.59
C MET A 43 -6.46 1.56 0.54
N GLN A 44 -7.19 0.61 1.10
CA GLN A 44 -6.70 -0.21 2.21
C GLN A 44 -6.84 -1.70 1.89
N ALA A 45 -5.80 -2.45 2.22
CA ALA A 45 -5.83 -3.90 2.26
C ALA A 45 -6.42 -4.38 3.58
N SER A 46 -7.06 -5.54 3.58
CA SER A 46 -7.50 -6.20 4.81
C SER A 46 -6.31 -6.46 5.74
N THR A 47 -6.56 -6.36 7.04
CA THR A 47 -5.59 -6.74 8.06
C THR A 47 -5.41 -8.26 8.05
N VAL A 48 -4.16 -8.70 8.23
CA VAL A 48 -3.80 -10.10 8.45
C VAL A 48 -3.67 -10.28 9.96
N ASN A 49 -4.78 -10.65 10.61
CA ASN A 49 -4.88 -10.79 12.08
C ASN A 49 -4.48 -12.20 12.50
N ASN A 50 -3.19 -12.48 12.51
CA ASN A 50 -2.68 -13.76 12.94
C ASN A 50 -1.32 -13.67 13.64
N ASN A 51 -0.98 -12.52 14.22
CA ASN A 51 0.24 -12.37 15.00
C ASN A 51 1.48 -12.80 14.17
N ASN A 52 1.66 -12.21 12.99
CA ASN A 52 2.62 -12.68 12.00
C ASN A 52 3.53 -11.56 11.51
N ASN A 53 4.83 -11.74 11.73
CA ASN A 53 5.87 -10.83 11.27
C ASN A 53 6.17 -10.96 9.75
N HIS A 54 5.54 -11.93 9.07
CA HIS A 54 5.67 -12.18 7.64
C HIS A 54 4.30 -12.29 6.96
N PRO A 55 3.44 -11.26 7.06
CA PRO A 55 2.08 -11.34 6.53
C PRO A 55 2.09 -11.43 5.00
N VAL A 56 1.20 -12.27 4.49
CA VAL A 56 0.93 -12.46 3.06
C VAL A 56 -0.47 -11.95 2.78
N TRP A 57 -0.59 -10.80 2.12
CA TRP A 57 -1.89 -10.21 1.79
C TRP A 57 -2.46 -10.74 0.46
N ASN A 58 -1.59 -10.99 -0.54
CA ASN A 58 -1.98 -11.39 -1.90
C ASN A 58 -3.21 -10.64 -2.44
N THR A 59 -3.27 -9.33 -2.19
CA THR A 59 -4.44 -8.51 -2.50
C THR A 59 -4.16 -7.53 -3.63
N ARG A 60 -5.22 -7.15 -4.34
CA ARG A 60 -5.16 -6.20 -5.44
C ARG A 60 -6.02 -4.98 -5.12
N LEU A 61 -5.38 -3.83 -5.02
CA LEU A 61 -6.02 -2.54 -4.84
C LEU A 61 -6.06 -1.82 -6.19
N VAL A 62 -7.25 -1.37 -6.61
CA VAL A 62 -7.44 -0.66 -7.88
C VAL A 62 -8.05 0.70 -7.60
N SER A 63 -7.37 1.75 -8.03
CA SER A 63 -7.93 3.09 -7.94
C SER A 63 -9.06 3.25 -8.96
N GLY A 64 -10.02 4.11 -8.63
CA GLY A 64 -10.88 4.69 -9.66
C GLY A 64 -10.06 5.46 -10.71
N ALA A 65 -10.64 5.71 -11.88
CA ALA A 65 -10.00 6.53 -12.91
C ALA A 65 -9.86 7.97 -12.40
N ARG A 66 -8.64 8.50 -12.38
CA ARG A 66 -8.33 9.87 -11.97
C ARG A 66 -7.21 10.46 -12.80
N ILE A 67 -7.06 11.78 -12.73
CA ILE A 67 -5.95 12.48 -13.35
C ILE A 67 -4.67 12.00 -12.64
N VAL A 68 -3.71 11.54 -13.43
CA VAL A 68 -2.40 11.05 -12.97
C VAL A 68 -1.39 12.19 -13.16
N PRO A 69 -0.91 12.82 -12.07
CA PRO A 69 0.16 13.79 -12.17
C PRO A 69 1.43 13.17 -12.78
N VAL A 70 2.15 13.94 -13.58
CA VAL A 70 3.49 13.55 -14.04
C VAL A 70 4.39 13.34 -12.83
N GLY A 71 5.15 12.24 -12.82
CA GLY A 71 6.01 11.90 -11.68
C GLY A 71 5.26 11.45 -10.43
N SER A 72 4.03 10.94 -10.58
CA SER A 72 3.25 10.38 -9.46
C SER A 72 4.04 9.37 -8.63
N LYS A 73 4.01 9.55 -7.31
CA LYS A 73 4.59 8.64 -6.31
C LYS A 73 3.50 8.19 -5.34
N PRO A 74 2.78 7.10 -5.62
CA PRO A 74 1.94 6.45 -4.63
C PRO A 74 2.69 6.24 -3.32
N ARG A 75 2.08 6.61 -2.20
CA ARG A 75 2.61 6.37 -0.87
C ARG A 75 2.02 5.10 -0.31
N VAL A 76 2.84 4.14 0.09
CA VAL A 76 2.41 2.90 0.75
C VAL A 76 2.82 2.99 2.20
N GLN A 77 1.88 2.72 3.10
CA GLN A 77 2.12 2.67 4.54
C GLN A 77 1.74 1.30 5.07
N VAL A 78 2.60 0.73 5.90
CA VAL A 78 2.35 -0.54 6.60
C VAL A 78 2.07 -0.22 8.06
N TRP A 79 0.98 -0.78 8.57
CA TRP A 79 0.45 -0.50 9.90
C TRP A 79 0.27 -1.80 10.67
N ASP A 80 0.44 -1.72 11.98
CA ASP A 80 0.09 -2.75 12.96
C ASP A 80 -1.28 -2.41 13.57
N ASP A 81 -2.26 -3.31 13.43
CA ASP A 81 -3.60 -3.16 13.98
C ASP A 81 -3.62 -3.57 15.46
N ASP A 82 -3.54 -2.58 16.33
CA ASP A 82 -3.50 -2.76 17.77
C ASP A 82 -4.93 -2.71 18.34
N SER A 83 -5.59 -3.86 18.51
CA SER A 83 -7.00 -3.91 18.97
C SER A 83 -7.25 -3.25 20.34
N TRP A 84 -6.19 -3.03 21.14
CA TRP A 84 -6.26 -2.43 22.48
C TRP A 84 -5.60 -1.05 22.59
N LYS A 85 -4.96 -0.54 21.53
CA LYS A 85 -4.27 0.76 21.49
C LYS A 85 -4.56 1.47 20.16
N SER A 86 -3.85 2.56 19.89
CA SER A 86 -3.83 3.16 18.55
C SER A 86 -2.89 2.38 17.64
N ASP A 87 -3.31 2.10 16.40
CA ASP A 87 -2.50 1.44 15.38
C ASP A 87 -1.10 2.05 15.24
N ASN A 88 -0.08 1.20 15.12
CA ASN A 88 1.31 1.62 15.00
C ASN A 88 1.74 1.68 13.53
N LEU A 89 2.27 2.82 13.08
CA LEU A 89 2.86 2.95 11.75
C LEU A 89 4.23 2.25 11.73
N LEU A 90 4.33 1.12 11.03
CA LEU A 90 5.58 0.34 10.91
C LEU A 90 6.55 0.95 9.90
N GLY A 91 6.01 1.62 8.87
CA GLY A 91 6.81 2.44 7.97
C GLY A 91 6.06 2.92 6.74
N THR A 92 6.79 3.63 5.88
CA THR A 92 6.24 4.30 4.70
C THR A 92 7.23 4.26 3.54
N CYS A 93 6.75 4.01 2.32
CA CYS A 93 7.48 4.29 1.09
C CYS A 93 6.68 5.15 0.13
N ASP A 94 7.41 5.91 -0.68
CA ASP A 94 6.88 6.64 -1.83
C ASP A 94 7.44 6.01 -3.11
N GLU A 95 6.60 5.27 -3.83
CA GLU A 95 7.02 4.49 -4.98
C GLU A 95 6.72 5.23 -6.29
N PRO A 96 7.71 5.73 -7.04
CA PRO A 96 7.46 6.35 -8.33
C PRO A 96 6.93 5.33 -9.34
N VAL A 97 5.86 5.69 -10.03
CA VAL A 97 5.22 4.84 -11.05
C VAL A 97 5.24 5.49 -12.43
N VAL A 98 5.35 4.65 -13.45
CA VAL A 98 5.28 5.04 -14.86
C VAL A 98 4.09 4.33 -15.49
N ALA A 99 3.29 5.06 -16.26
CA ALA A 99 2.14 4.49 -16.94
C ALA A 99 2.56 3.49 -18.03
N GLY A 100 1.73 2.47 -18.26
CA GLY A 100 1.86 1.54 -19.39
C GLY A 100 2.56 0.23 -19.08
N ALA A 101 3.30 0.10 -17.97
CA ALA A 101 3.95 -1.15 -17.58
C ALA A 101 3.68 -1.49 -16.11
N SER A 102 3.61 -2.80 -15.83
CA SER A 102 3.66 -3.30 -14.45
C SER A 102 5.08 -3.16 -13.92
N GLN A 103 5.21 -2.72 -12.67
CA GLN A 103 6.50 -2.53 -12.01
C GLN A 103 6.50 -3.31 -10.71
N GLN A 104 7.54 -4.11 -10.47
CA GLN A 104 7.78 -4.75 -9.19
C GLN A 104 8.66 -3.83 -8.34
N LYS A 105 8.27 -3.64 -7.08
CA LYS A 105 8.95 -2.78 -6.11
C LYS A 105 9.07 -3.51 -4.79
N THR A 106 10.19 -3.30 -4.11
CA THR A 106 10.44 -3.76 -2.76
C THR A 106 10.73 -2.54 -1.91
N CYS A 107 10.05 -2.44 -0.78
CA CYS A 107 10.22 -1.38 0.19
C CYS A 107 10.86 -1.96 1.44
N TYR A 108 11.85 -1.26 1.98
CA TYR A 108 12.49 -1.58 3.25
C TYR A 108 12.00 -0.60 4.31
N LEU A 109 11.41 -1.13 5.38
CA LEU A 109 10.97 -0.39 6.53
C LEU A 109 12.05 -0.42 7.62
N LYS A 110 11.75 0.19 8.77
CA LYS A 110 12.65 0.12 9.93
C LYS A 110 12.86 -1.32 10.40
N HIS A 111 11.82 -2.14 10.31
CA HIS A 111 11.83 -3.57 10.54
C HIS A 111 11.14 -4.25 9.35
N GLY A 112 11.92 -5.00 8.57
CA GLY A 112 11.45 -5.65 7.34
C GLY A 112 11.55 -4.79 6.09
#